data_AF-A0A0C9S0S8-F1
#
_entry.id   AF-A0A0C9S0S8-F1
#
_cell.length_a   1.000
_cell.length_b   1.000
_cell.length_c   1.000
_cell.angle_alpha   90.00
_cell.angle_beta   90.00
_cell.angle_gamma   90.00
#
_symmetry.space_group_name_H-M   'P 1'
#
loop_
_entity.id
_entity.type
_entity.pdbx_description
1 polymer ?
#
loop_
_entity_poly.entity_id
_entity_poly.type
_entity_poly.pdbx_seq_one_letter_code
_entity_poly.pdbx_strand_id
1 'polypeptide(L)'
;MGTCRVDYASLNQKETMLTDMDQLPSIQLGDFVLQFELGPPSTEVQAVARKELRETPELQKQAVAELRELLKKESDLKCPLDNESWLIRFLRPCKYYPDSAAKLVKEYYAFKVKHSNVYDGLKPSRERNIFEHNILTVLPNRDQHGRRILIIELGKKWKHNKVSLDEVFKGAVLYLEAAMLEPISQIAGAVVIFDMDGLSLQQTWQFTPPFAKRIVDWLQDAVPLRIKNIHIVNQPYVFNMVFALFKPFLRAKLKER
;
A
#
# COMPACT_ATOMS: atom_id res chain seq x y z
N MET A 1 25.64 31.93 -3.89
CA MET A 1 25.85 30.55 -3.39
C MET A 1 24.98 29.65 -4.23
N GLY A 2 25.59 28.86 -5.12
CA GLY A 2 24.87 28.06 -6.12
C GLY A 2 24.18 26.86 -5.48
N THR A 3 22.86 26.78 -5.65
CA THR A 3 22.09 25.58 -5.32
C THR A 3 22.45 24.49 -6.32
N CYS A 4 23.12 23.46 -5.86
CA CYS A 4 23.35 22.23 -6.62
C CYS A 4 21.99 21.55 -6.86
N ARG A 5 21.34 21.84 -7.99
CA ARG A 5 20.20 21.05 -8.47
C ARG A 5 20.78 19.78 -9.06
N VAL A 6 20.74 18.70 -8.30
CA VAL A 6 21.01 17.37 -8.85
C VAL A 6 19.77 16.93 -9.60
N ASP A 7 19.90 16.79 -10.91
CA ASP A 7 18.84 16.38 -11.82
C ASP A 7 18.66 14.85 -11.72
N TYR A 8 17.84 14.41 -10.77
CA TYR A 8 17.53 13.00 -10.51
C TYR A 8 16.37 12.45 -11.36
N ALA A 9 15.81 13.25 -12.28
CA ALA A 9 14.49 12.99 -12.86
C ALA A 9 14.45 11.89 -13.95
N SER A 10 15.56 11.57 -14.62
CA SER A 10 15.50 10.82 -15.88
C SER A 10 15.80 9.32 -15.79
N LEU A 11 16.43 8.81 -14.73
CA LEU A 11 16.96 7.43 -14.72
C LEU A 11 16.08 6.38 -14.01
N ASN A 12 15.16 6.76 -13.12
CA ASN A 12 14.37 5.79 -12.33
C ASN A 12 12.88 5.69 -12.68
N GLN A 13 12.32 6.64 -13.45
CA GLN A 13 10.88 6.68 -13.70
C GLN A 13 10.40 5.55 -14.64
N LYS A 14 11.18 5.24 -15.69
CA LYS A 14 10.85 4.18 -16.66
C LYS A 14 10.90 2.77 -16.09
N GLU A 15 11.74 2.52 -15.10
CA GLU A 15 11.83 1.19 -14.48
C GLU A 15 10.67 0.90 -13.53
N THR A 16 10.04 1.92 -12.94
CA THR A 16 9.01 1.72 -11.90
C THR A 16 7.59 1.66 -12.47
N MET A 17 7.33 2.33 -13.60
CA MET A 17 6.02 2.42 -14.22
C MET A 17 5.93 1.53 -15.47
N LEU A 18 4.79 0.86 -15.67
CA LEU A 18 4.49 0.12 -16.90
C LEU A 18 3.91 1.01 -18.01
N THR A 19 4.05 2.34 -17.90
CA THR A 19 3.41 3.33 -18.77
C THR A 19 4.47 4.21 -19.42
N ASP A 20 4.29 4.56 -20.69
CA ASP A 20 5.18 5.46 -21.45
C ASP A 20 4.97 6.96 -21.10
N MET A 21 4.64 7.27 -19.84
CA MET A 21 4.44 8.65 -19.40
C MET A 21 5.79 9.34 -19.16
N ASP A 22 6.04 10.42 -19.91
CA ASP A 22 7.25 11.24 -19.78
C ASP A 22 7.21 12.21 -18.59
N GLN A 23 6.01 12.56 -18.10
CA GLN A 23 5.80 13.40 -16.93
C GLN A 23 4.78 12.75 -15.99
N LEU A 24 5.15 12.63 -14.71
CA LEU A 24 4.25 12.11 -13.70
C LEU A 24 3.15 13.14 -13.40
N PRO A 25 1.88 12.72 -13.31
CA PRO A 25 0.82 13.61 -12.88
C PRO A 25 1.10 14.09 -11.45
N SER A 26 0.89 15.38 -11.22
CA SER A 26 1.07 16.02 -9.92
C SER A 26 -0.08 16.97 -9.60
N ILE A 27 -0.29 17.25 -8.32
CA ILE A 27 -1.29 18.18 -7.82
C ILE A 27 -0.60 19.22 -6.95
N GLN A 28 -0.76 20.51 -7.29
CA GLN A 28 -0.30 21.62 -6.45
C GLN A 28 -1.29 21.86 -5.31
N LEU A 29 -0.81 21.81 -4.07
CA LEU A 29 -1.55 22.05 -2.83
C LEU A 29 -0.85 23.15 -2.04
N GLY A 30 -1.20 24.41 -2.29
CA GLY A 30 -0.48 25.56 -1.72
C GLY A 30 0.97 25.55 -2.20
N ASP A 31 1.93 25.49 -1.27
CA ASP A 31 3.37 25.40 -1.57
C ASP A 31 3.88 23.97 -1.77
N PHE A 32 3.00 22.95 -1.66
CA PHE A 32 3.37 21.54 -1.76
C PHE A 32 2.94 20.94 -3.10
N VAL A 33 3.83 20.16 -3.73
CA VAL A 33 3.51 19.37 -4.94
C VAL A 33 3.30 17.91 -4.54
N LEU A 34 2.06 17.44 -4.60
CA LEU A 34 1.75 16.02 -4.43
C LEU A 34 2.02 15.29 -5.74
N GLN A 35 3.01 14.40 -5.72
CA GLN A 35 3.41 13.56 -6.85
C GLN A 35 3.99 12.23 -6.35
N PHE A 36 4.11 11.25 -7.24
CA PHE A 36 4.80 10.01 -6.93
C PHE A 36 6.29 10.24 -6.65
N GLU A 37 6.74 9.80 -5.48
CA GLU A 37 8.15 9.89 -5.07
C GLU A 37 8.93 8.66 -5.54
N LEU A 38 9.31 8.62 -6.82
CA LEU A 38 10.02 7.49 -7.45
C LEU A 38 11.57 7.62 -7.38
N GLY A 39 12.07 8.73 -6.83
CA GLY A 39 13.49 8.97 -6.67
C GLY A 39 14.14 8.04 -5.65
N PRO A 40 15.49 7.97 -5.63
CA PRO A 40 16.20 7.19 -4.63
C PRO A 40 15.92 7.71 -3.21
N PRO A 41 15.85 6.83 -2.19
CA PRO A 41 15.66 7.24 -0.80
C PRO A 41 16.85 8.06 -0.30
N SER A 42 16.59 9.01 0.61
CA SER A 42 17.64 9.83 1.25
C SER A 42 18.59 8.97 2.09
N THR A 43 19.74 9.53 2.48
CA THR A 43 20.74 8.87 3.35
C THR A 43 20.14 8.36 4.66
N GLU A 44 19.23 9.13 5.26
CA GLU A 44 18.56 8.78 6.51
C GLU A 44 17.63 7.59 6.30
N VAL A 45 16.86 7.59 5.21
CA VAL A 45 15.95 6.48 4.85
C VAL A 45 16.74 5.22 4.49
N GLN A 46 17.88 5.36 3.80
CA GLN A 46 18.78 4.24 3.54
C GLN A 46 19.36 3.65 4.83
N ALA A 47 19.66 4.47 5.84
CA ALA A 47 20.09 3.98 7.15
C ALA A 47 18.97 3.18 7.85
N VAL A 48 17.71 3.62 7.74
CA VAL A 48 16.54 2.84 8.20
C VAL A 48 16.43 1.52 7.44
N ALA A 49 16.60 1.53 6.11
CA ALA A 49 16.55 0.31 5.29
C ALA A 49 17.63 -0.71 5.71
N ARG A 50 18.88 -0.26 5.91
CA ARG A 50 19.97 -1.10 6.43
C ARG A 50 19.62 -1.69 7.79
N LYS A 51 19.14 -0.87 8.72
CA LYS A 51 18.84 -1.28 10.11
C LYS A 51 17.63 -2.20 10.22
N GLU A 52 16.53 -1.88 9.56
CA GLU A 52 15.26 -2.61 9.72
C GLU A 52 15.07 -3.75 8.71
N LEU A 53 15.62 -3.60 7.51
CA LEU A 53 15.41 -4.50 6.37
C LEU A 53 16.65 -5.27 5.95
N ARG A 54 17.82 -4.96 6.54
CA ARG A 54 19.13 -5.52 6.17
C ARG A 54 19.58 -5.11 4.76
N GLU A 55 19.01 -4.05 4.21
CA GLU A 55 19.24 -3.61 2.83
C GLU A 55 20.67 -3.07 2.65
N THR A 56 21.55 -3.85 2.00
CA THR A 56 22.85 -3.38 1.48
C THR A 56 22.90 -3.59 -0.03
N PRO A 57 23.76 -2.87 -0.78
CA PRO A 57 23.87 -3.04 -2.23
C PRO A 57 24.19 -4.49 -2.64
N GLU A 58 25.06 -5.16 -1.89
CA GLU A 58 25.48 -6.55 -2.16
C GLU A 58 24.33 -7.53 -1.90
N LEU A 59 23.65 -7.38 -0.75
CA LEU A 59 22.51 -8.25 -0.42
C LEU A 59 21.35 -8.03 -1.38
N GLN A 60 21.07 -6.79 -1.76
CA GLN A 60 20.03 -6.48 -2.74
C GLN A 60 20.33 -7.19 -4.07
N LYS A 61 21.54 -7.05 -4.60
CA LYS A 61 21.93 -7.69 -5.86
C LYS A 61 21.79 -9.22 -5.80
N GLN A 62 22.24 -9.83 -4.70
CA GLN A 62 22.11 -11.27 -4.48
C GLN A 62 20.63 -11.70 -4.40
N ALA A 63 19.85 -11.04 -3.55
CA ALA A 63 18.46 -11.40 -3.28
C ALA A 63 17.54 -11.17 -4.49
N VAL A 64 17.81 -10.14 -5.30
CA VAL A 64 17.12 -9.91 -6.58
C VAL A 64 17.40 -11.05 -7.56
N ALA A 65 18.67 -11.47 -7.70
CA ALA A 65 19.03 -12.59 -8.56
C ALA A 65 18.36 -13.89 -8.10
N GLU A 66 18.39 -14.17 -6.80
CA GLU A 66 17.79 -15.37 -6.21
C GLU A 66 16.26 -15.38 -6.34
N LEU A 67 15.59 -14.28 -6.02
CA LEU A 67 14.14 -14.15 -6.20
C LEU A 67 13.75 -14.34 -7.66
N ARG A 68 14.52 -13.80 -8.60
CA ARG A 68 14.27 -13.99 -10.04
C ARG A 68 14.35 -15.47 -10.42
N GLU A 69 15.34 -16.20 -9.95
CA GLU A 69 15.47 -17.64 -10.21
C GLU A 69 14.36 -18.47 -9.54
N LEU A 70 13.90 -18.07 -8.36
CA LEU A 70 12.74 -18.70 -7.72
C LEU A 70 11.47 -18.50 -8.55
N LEU A 71 11.20 -17.27 -9.00
CA LEU A 71 10.00 -16.94 -9.77
C LEU A 71 10.03 -17.52 -11.19
N LYS A 72 11.20 -17.70 -11.81
CA LYS A 72 11.33 -18.41 -13.11
C LYS A 72 10.84 -19.86 -13.08
N LYS A 73 10.87 -20.51 -11.91
CA LYS A 73 10.41 -21.89 -11.73
C LYS A 73 8.89 -22.00 -11.62
N GLU A 74 8.19 -20.88 -11.41
CA GLU A 74 6.73 -20.80 -11.29
C GLU A 74 6.11 -20.60 -12.69
N SER A 75 5.83 -21.70 -13.40
CA SER A 75 5.40 -21.66 -14.82
C SER A 75 4.00 -21.09 -15.05
N ASP A 76 3.15 -21.05 -14.03
CA ASP A 76 1.80 -20.50 -14.04
C ASP A 76 1.73 -19.03 -13.60
N LEU A 77 2.86 -18.45 -13.17
CA LEU A 77 2.93 -17.09 -12.64
C LEU A 77 3.58 -16.11 -13.62
N LYS A 78 2.78 -15.16 -14.14
CA LYS A 78 3.28 -14.07 -14.99
C LYS A 78 3.63 -12.85 -14.16
N CYS A 79 4.92 -12.55 -14.06
CA CYS A 79 5.43 -11.36 -13.37
C CYS A 79 6.60 -10.72 -14.14
N PRO A 80 6.89 -9.42 -13.95
CA PRO A 80 7.94 -8.71 -14.67
C PRO A 80 9.33 -9.04 -14.08
N LEU A 81 9.85 -10.22 -14.41
CA LEU A 81 11.12 -10.76 -13.89
C LEU A 81 12.34 -9.87 -14.17
N ASP A 82 12.29 -9.09 -15.26
CA ASP A 82 13.38 -8.20 -15.66
C ASP A 82 13.30 -6.82 -15.00
N ASN A 83 12.21 -6.53 -14.28
CA ASN A 83 12.02 -5.27 -13.58
C ASN A 83 12.56 -5.39 -12.13
N GLU A 84 13.77 -4.87 -11.92
CA GLU A 84 14.41 -4.91 -10.59
C GLU A 84 13.63 -4.13 -9.52
N SER A 85 13.11 -2.94 -9.86
CA SER A 85 12.29 -2.14 -8.95
C SER A 85 11.03 -2.88 -8.48
N TRP A 86 10.41 -3.65 -9.38
CA TRP A 86 9.27 -4.51 -9.06
C TRP A 86 9.67 -5.65 -8.12
N LEU A 87 10.82 -6.29 -8.31
CA LEU A 87 11.31 -7.35 -7.42
C LEU A 87 11.65 -6.81 -6.02
N ILE A 88 12.32 -5.65 -5.96
CA ILE A 88 12.73 -5.01 -4.70
C ILE A 88 11.52 -4.72 -3.80
N ARG A 89 10.37 -4.32 -4.37
CA ARG A 89 9.18 -4.01 -3.57
C ARG A 89 8.65 -5.21 -2.78
N PHE A 90 8.91 -6.45 -3.23
CA PHE A 90 8.58 -7.67 -2.50
C PHE A 90 9.70 -8.09 -1.54
N LEU A 91 10.96 -7.79 -1.86
CA LEU A 91 12.11 -8.09 -0.99
C LEU A 91 12.12 -7.23 0.27
N ARG A 92 11.81 -5.94 0.17
CA ARG A 92 11.82 -5.00 1.31
C ARG A 92 10.92 -5.42 2.48
N PRO A 93 9.62 -5.71 2.31
CA PRO A 93 8.77 -6.18 3.42
C PRO A 93 9.24 -7.54 3.98
N CYS A 94 9.95 -8.32 3.18
CA CYS A 94 10.54 -9.61 3.52
C CYS A 94 11.99 -9.51 4.02
N LYS A 95 12.53 -8.30 4.30
CA LYS A 95 13.90 -8.09 4.81
C LYS A 95 14.99 -8.80 3.98
N TYR A 96 14.79 -8.80 2.65
CA TYR A 96 15.67 -9.42 1.67
C TYR A 96 15.86 -10.94 1.86
N TYR A 97 14.85 -11.65 2.37
CA TYR A 97 14.78 -13.12 2.30
C TYR A 97 14.05 -13.57 1.02
N PRO A 98 14.73 -14.14 0.01
CA PRO A 98 14.15 -14.42 -1.30
C PRO A 98 12.98 -15.41 -1.27
N ASP A 99 13.06 -16.50 -0.50
CA ASP A 99 11.94 -17.45 -0.36
C ASP A 99 10.68 -16.80 0.21
N SER A 100 10.86 -15.90 1.20
CA SER A 100 9.75 -15.15 1.78
C SER A 100 9.12 -14.20 0.77
N ALA A 101 9.94 -13.54 -0.04
CA ALA A 101 9.46 -12.67 -1.11
C ALA A 101 8.77 -13.44 -2.22
N ALA A 102 9.30 -14.60 -2.63
CA ALA A 102 8.66 -15.48 -3.62
C ALA A 102 7.28 -15.94 -3.14
N LYS A 103 7.17 -16.36 -1.87
CA LYS A 103 5.88 -16.66 -1.25
C LYS A 103 4.93 -15.45 -1.28
N LEU A 104 5.40 -14.27 -0.89
CA LEU A 104 4.58 -13.05 -0.90
C LEU A 104 4.09 -12.69 -2.32
N VAL A 105 4.92 -12.88 -3.35
CA VAL A 105 4.49 -12.69 -4.75
C VAL A 105 3.34 -13.65 -5.09
N LYS A 106 3.48 -14.94 -4.74
CA LYS A 106 2.43 -15.94 -5.00
C LYS A 106 1.12 -15.58 -4.29
N GLU A 107 1.19 -15.20 -3.02
CA GLU A 107 0.01 -14.78 -2.25
C GLU A 107 -0.63 -13.50 -2.81
N TYR A 108 0.18 -12.53 -3.25
CA TYR A 108 -0.32 -11.31 -3.89
C TYR A 108 -1.14 -11.61 -5.14
N TYR A 109 -0.65 -12.47 -6.04
CA TYR A 109 -1.39 -12.84 -7.24
C TYR A 109 -2.57 -13.79 -6.94
N ALA A 110 -2.40 -14.77 -6.05
CA ALA A 110 -3.48 -15.67 -5.65
C ALA A 110 -4.65 -14.90 -5.02
N PHE A 111 -4.36 -13.87 -4.22
CA PHE A 111 -5.39 -12.97 -3.66
C PHE A 111 -6.17 -12.25 -4.77
N LYS A 112 -5.48 -11.74 -5.79
CA LYS A 112 -6.12 -11.07 -6.93
C LYS A 112 -7.01 -12.00 -7.74
N VAL A 113 -6.56 -13.23 -8.00
CA VAL A 113 -7.35 -14.25 -8.70
C VAL A 113 -8.58 -14.64 -7.88
N LYS A 114 -8.41 -14.90 -6.58
CA LYS A 114 -9.51 -15.26 -5.68
C LYS A 114 -10.55 -14.15 -5.53
N HIS A 115 -10.13 -12.89 -5.60
CA HIS A 115 -10.97 -11.72 -5.47
C HIS A 115 -11.09 -10.95 -6.80
N SER A 116 -11.16 -11.65 -7.92
CA SER A 116 -11.24 -11.06 -9.27
C SER A 116 -12.41 -10.09 -9.41
N ASN A 117 -13.52 -10.31 -8.68
CA ASN A 117 -14.65 -9.38 -8.59
C ASN A 117 -14.27 -7.96 -8.11
N VAL A 118 -13.14 -7.82 -7.40
CA VAL A 118 -12.57 -6.55 -6.95
C VAL A 118 -11.49 -6.05 -7.91
N TYR A 119 -10.64 -6.96 -8.42
CA TYR A 119 -9.42 -6.60 -9.16
C TYR A 119 -9.59 -6.52 -10.68
N ASP A 120 -10.59 -7.19 -11.25
CA ASP A 120 -10.80 -7.24 -12.70
C ASP A 120 -11.15 -5.85 -13.23
N GLY A 121 -10.22 -5.29 -14.01
CA GLY A 121 -10.35 -3.95 -14.55
C GLY A 121 -10.29 -2.84 -13.50
N LEU A 122 -9.74 -3.11 -12.31
CA LEU A 122 -9.56 -2.12 -11.25
C LEU A 122 -8.62 -1.01 -11.71
N LYS A 123 -9.17 0.20 -11.87
CA LYS A 123 -8.40 1.41 -12.21
C LYS A 123 -9.13 2.66 -11.72
N PRO A 124 -8.42 3.76 -11.40
CA PRO A 124 -9.05 4.98 -10.88
C PRO A 124 -10.18 5.52 -11.76
N SER A 125 -10.04 5.43 -13.09
CA SER A 125 -11.05 5.90 -14.03
C SER A 125 -12.35 5.09 -14.04
N ARG A 126 -12.35 3.86 -13.52
CA ARG A 126 -13.56 3.02 -13.35
C ARG A 126 -14.16 3.11 -11.95
N GLU A 127 -13.39 3.54 -10.97
CA GLU A 127 -13.79 3.64 -9.56
C GLU A 127 -13.96 5.11 -9.14
N ARG A 128 -14.48 5.97 -10.01
CA ARG A 128 -14.58 7.43 -9.75
C ARG A 128 -15.42 7.76 -8.52
N ASN A 129 -16.50 7.01 -8.30
CA ASN A 129 -17.47 7.26 -7.23
C ASN A 129 -16.81 7.37 -5.84
N ILE A 130 -15.90 6.44 -5.50
CA ILE A 130 -15.23 6.47 -4.20
C ILE A 130 -14.34 7.71 -4.02
N PHE A 131 -13.70 8.19 -5.10
CA PHE A 131 -12.86 9.38 -5.07
C PHE A 131 -13.68 10.68 -5.03
N GLU A 132 -14.80 10.74 -5.76
CA GLU A 132 -15.72 11.90 -5.77
C GLU A 132 -16.38 12.14 -4.40
N HIS A 133 -16.55 11.07 -3.62
CA HIS A 133 -17.11 11.16 -2.27
C HIS A 133 -16.11 11.59 -1.18
N ASN A 134 -14.82 11.77 -1.51
CA ASN A 134 -13.78 12.28 -0.59
C ASN A 134 -13.72 11.54 0.77
N ILE A 135 -13.90 10.21 0.74
CA ILE A 135 -13.84 9.34 1.94
C ILE A 135 -12.41 8.93 2.26
N LEU A 136 -11.54 8.87 1.24
CA LEU A 136 -10.14 8.51 1.37
C LEU A 136 -9.27 9.72 1.06
N THR A 137 -8.30 10.00 1.93
CA THR A 137 -7.36 11.11 1.76
C THR A 137 -5.94 10.62 2.01
N VAL A 138 -5.06 10.77 1.02
CA VAL A 138 -3.62 10.61 1.22
C VAL A 138 -3.07 11.96 1.64
N LEU A 139 -2.39 12.00 2.78
CA LEU A 139 -1.77 13.25 3.22
C LEU A 139 -0.56 13.58 2.33
N PRO A 140 -0.38 14.86 1.95
CA PRO A 140 0.78 15.29 1.19
C PRO A 140 2.08 15.00 1.94
N ASN A 141 2.08 15.32 3.23
CA ASN A 141 3.21 15.11 4.10
C ASN A 141 3.26 13.67 4.63
N ARG A 142 4.48 13.16 4.76
CA ARG A 142 4.78 11.96 5.53
C ARG A 142 4.83 12.29 7.01
N ASP A 143 4.70 11.28 7.86
CA ASP A 143 4.90 11.48 9.30
C ASP A 143 6.39 11.62 9.67
N GLN A 144 6.67 11.77 10.97
CA GLN A 144 8.04 11.93 11.50
C GLN A 144 8.97 10.73 11.25
N HIS A 145 8.44 9.61 10.77
CA HIS A 145 9.19 8.42 10.40
C HIS A 145 9.24 8.18 8.88
N GLY A 146 8.76 9.14 8.07
CA GLY A 146 8.73 9.03 6.61
C GLY A 146 7.61 8.14 6.07
N ARG A 147 6.62 7.78 6.90
CA ARG A 147 5.54 6.87 6.50
C ARG A 147 4.47 7.62 5.71
N ARG A 148 3.95 6.99 4.65
CA ARG A 148 2.81 7.53 3.89
C ARG A 148 1.53 7.37 4.73
N ILE A 149 0.69 8.40 4.78
CA ILE A 149 -0.51 8.41 5.64
C ILE A 149 -1.76 8.37 4.76
N LEU A 150 -2.61 7.37 4.98
CA LEU A 150 -3.94 7.27 4.39
C LEU A 150 -4.99 7.47 5.49
N ILE A 151 -5.88 8.43 5.31
CA ILE A 151 -7.05 8.65 6.15
C ILE A 151 -8.28 8.07 5.43
N ILE A 152 -9.10 7.31 6.16
CA ILE A 152 -10.35 6.71 5.68
C ILE A 152 -11.47 7.12 6.65
N GLU A 153 -12.40 7.94 6.17
CA GLU A 153 -13.45 8.56 6.98
C GLU A 153 -14.78 7.79 6.87
N LEU A 154 -14.96 6.77 7.71
CA LEU A 154 -16.10 5.86 7.69
C LEU A 154 -17.26 6.27 8.60
N GLY A 155 -17.20 7.46 9.19
CA GLY A 155 -18.27 8.04 9.97
C GLY A 155 -19.22 8.91 9.14
N LYS A 156 -19.32 10.20 9.47
CA LYS A 156 -20.26 11.17 8.87
C LYS A 156 -20.15 11.27 7.35
N LYS A 157 -18.93 11.20 6.79
CA LYS A 157 -18.67 11.36 5.35
C LYS A 157 -19.14 10.17 4.53
N TRP A 158 -18.97 8.95 5.03
CA TRP A 158 -19.34 7.75 4.29
C TRP A 158 -20.87 7.57 4.20
N LYS A 159 -21.43 7.70 3.01
CA LYS A 159 -22.85 7.40 2.75
C LYS A 159 -22.96 6.00 2.15
N HIS A 160 -23.21 5.00 3.00
CA HIS A 160 -23.19 3.58 2.62
C HIS A 160 -24.16 3.18 1.50
N ASN A 161 -25.25 3.94 1.33
CA ASN A 161 -26.22 3.76 0.24
C ASN A 161 -25.77 4.37 -1.10
N LYS A 162 -24.67 5.12 -1.13
CA LYS A 162 -24.07 5.72 -2.33
C LYS A 162 -22.71 5.10 -2.66
N VAL A 163 -21.98 4.69 -1.64
CA VAL A 163 -20.65 4.11 -1.74
C VAL A 163 -20.63 2.84 -0.90
N SER A 164 -20.50 1.69 -1.56
CA SER A 164 -20.41 0.39 -0.91
C SER A 164 -19.07 0.21 -0.18
N LEU A 165 -19.01 -0.70 0.79
CA LEU A 165 -17.74 -1.09 1.42
C LEU A 165 -16.74 -1.70 0.43
N ASP A 166 -17.23 -2.35 -0.64
CA ASP A 166 -16.38 -2.89 -1.70
C ASP A 166 -15.71 -1.76 -2.50
N GLU A 167 -16.41 -0.66 -2.77
CA GLU A 167 -15.82 0.53 -3.39
C GLU A 167 -14.80 1.21 -2.48
N VAL A 168 -15.07 1.32 -1.18
CA VAL A 168 -14.08 1.81 -0.20
C VAL A 168 -12.83 0.93 -0.23
N PHE A 169 -13.00 -0.39 -0.23
CA PHE A 169 -11.88 -1.33 -0.31
C PHE A 169 -11.08 -1.18 -1.60
N LYS A 170 -11.75 -1.08 -2.76
CA LYS A 170 -11.11 -0.82 -4.05
C LYS A 170 -10.29 0.48 -4.04
N GLY A 171 -10.84 1.55 -3.45
CA GLY A 171 -10.12 2.80 -3.26
C GLY A 171 -8.85 2.62 -2.43
N ALA A 172 -8.94 1.92 -1.28
CA ALA A 172 -7.80 1.62 -0.44
C ALA A 172 -6.75 0.76 -1.15
N VAL A 173 -7.17 -0.24 -1.94
CA VAL A 173 -6.28 -1.05 -2.79
C VAL A 173 -5.54 -0.18 -3.80
N LEU A 174 -6.24 0.72 -4.50
CA LEU A 174 -5.62 1.62 -5.49
C LEU A 174 -4.59 2.56 -4.85
N TYR A 175 -4.89 3.14 -3.68
CA TYR A 175 -3.91 3.96 -2.95
C TYR A 175 -2.71 3.14 -2.48
N LEU A 176 -2.94 1.90 -2.06
CA LEU A 176 -1.86 1.04 -1.60
C LEU A 176 -0.96 0.63 -2.78
N GLU A 177 -1.52 0.26 -3.93
CA GLU A 177 -0.78 -0.01 -5.18
C GLU A 177 0.06 1.20 -5.60
N ALA A 178 -0.50 2.41 -5.47
CA ALA A 178 0.22 3.66 -5.69
C ALA A 178 1.38 3.85 -4.69
N ALA A 179 1.13 3.70 -3.39
CA ALA A 179 2.14 3.87 -2.35
C ALA A 179 3.30 2.86 -2.48
N MET A 180 3.02 1.65 -2.99
CA MET A 180 4.03 0.61 -3.23
C MET A 180 5.02 0.96 -4.34
N LEU A 181 4.75 1.96 -5.17
CA LEU A 181 5.69 2.43 -6.19
C LEU A 181 6.83 3.28 -5.59
N GLU A 182 6.62 3.86 -4.41
CA GLU A 182 7.56 4.82 -3.82
C GLU A 182 8.62 4.10 -2.95
N PRO A 183 9.92 4.21 -3.24
CA PRO A 183 10.96 3.56 -2.44
C PRO A 183 10.92 3.93 -0.95
N ILE A 184 10.61 5.19 -0.64
CA ILE A 184 10.49 5.65 0.76
C ILE A 184 9.32 4.95 1.46
N SER A 185 8.17 4.80 0.80
CA SER A 185 7.02 4.08 1.37
C SER A 185 7.29 2.58 1.53
N GLN A 186 8.03 1.96 0.61
CA GLN A 186 8.45 0.56 0.76
C GLN A 186 9.35 0.37 1.99
N ILE A 187 10.24 1.33 2.25
CA ILE A 187 11.19 1.29 3.38
C ILE A 187 10.50 1.68 4.69
N ALA A 188 9.98 2.90 4.80
CA ALA A 188 9.39 3.43 6.02
C ALA A 188 8.05 2.77 6.35
N GLY A 189 7.29 2.39 5.33
CA GLY A 189 5.95 1.84 5.46
C GLY A 189 4.86 2.90 5.34
N ALA A 190 3.65 2.50 5.73
CA ALA A 190 2.47 3.34 5.72
C ALA A 190 1.72 3.29 7.06
N VAL A 191 0.93 4.33 7.31
CA VAL A 191 0.01 4.44 8.43
C VAL A 191 -1.39 4.61 7.86
N VAL A 192 -2.35 3.88 8.42
CA VAL A 192 -3.77 4.03 8.06
C VAL A 192 -4.50 4.60 9.27
N ILE A 193 -5.30 5.64 9.05
CA ILE A 193 -6.14 6.26 10.06
C ILE A 193 -7.60 6.05 9.64
N PHE A 194 -8.36 5.35 10.46
CA PHE A 194 -9.80 5.25 10.34
C PHE A 194 -10.45 6.30 11.24
N ASP A 195 -11.07 7.30 10.63
CA ASP A 195 -11.92 8.24 11.35
C ASP A 195 -13.36 7.72 11.37
N MET A 196 -13.82 7.40 12.57
CA MET A 196 -15.12 6.81 12.82
C MET A 196 -16.14 7.83 13.36
N ASP A 197 -15.83 9.14 13.33
CA ASP A 197 -16.70 10.19 13.85
C ASP A 197 -18.09 10.15 13.21
N GLY A 198 -19.10 9.78 14.00
CA GLY A 198 -20.50 9.64 13.56
C GLY A 198 -20.81 8.36 12.79
N LEU A 199 -20.02 7.30 12.98
CA LEU A 199 -20.40 5.95 12.55
C LEU A 199 -21.73 5.55 13.20
N SER A 200 -22.69 5.22 12.36
CA SER A 200 -24.06 4.83 12.74
C SER A 200 -24.25 3.31 12.74
N LEU A 201 -25.27 2.83 13.47
CA LEU A 201 -25.63 1.41 13.49
C LEU A 201 -25.94 0.87 12.08
N GLN A 202 -26.61 1.66 11.24
CA GLN A 202 -26.93 1.26 9.86
C GLN A 202 -25.68 1.06 9.00
N GLN A 203 -24.66 1.89 9.19
CA GLN A 203 -23.35 1.71 8.54
C GLN A 203 -22.64 0.46 9.07
N THR A 204 -22.73 0.18 10.38
CA THR A 204 -22.08 -1.02 10.95
C THR A 204 -22.63 -2.33 10.39
N TRP A 205 -23.91 -2.37 9.99
CA TRP A 205 -24.52 -3.56 9.37
C TRP A 205 -23.98 -3.88 7.97
N GLN A 206 -23.26 -2.95 7.33
CA GLN A 206 -22.60 -3.24 6.06
C GLN A 206 -21.38 -4.15 6.25
N PHE A 207 -20.76 -4.14 7.44
CA PHE A 207 -19.62 -4.99 7.72
C PHE A 207 -20.08 -6.43 7.96
N THR A 208 -19.49 -7.36 7.22
CA THR A 208 -19.79 -8.79 7.31
C THR A 208 -18.53 -9.58 7.68
N PRO A 209 -18.65 -10.78 8.29
CA PRO A 209 -17.50 -11.62 8.56
C PRO A 209 -16.66 -11.96 7.30
N PRO A 210 -17.25 -12.30 6.13
CA PRO A 210 -16.48 -12.50 4.91
C PRO A 210 -15.71 -11.25 4.46
N PHE A 211 -16.32 -10.06 4.59
CA PHE A 211 -15.64 -8.80 4.30
C PHE A 211 -14.46 -8.58 5.25
N ALA A 212 -14.67 -8.70 6.56
CA ALA A 212 -13.62 -8.54 7.56
C ALA A 212 -12.46 -9.52 7.32
N LYS A 213 -12.77 -10.80 7.03
CA LYS A 213 -11.75 -11.80 6.69
C LYS A 213 -10.96 -11.39 5.45
N ARG A 214 -11.62 -10.94 4.38
CA ARG A 214 -10.94 -10.49 3.14
C ARG A 214 -9.95 -9.36 3.42
N ILE A 215 -10.34 -8.35 4.21
CA ILE A 215 -9.45 -7.24 4.58
C ILE A 215 -8.26 -7.72 5.41
N VAL A 216 -8.48 -8.62 6.36
CA VAL A 216 -7.40 -9.14 7.22
C VAL A 216 -6.44 -10.03 6.43
N ASP A 217 -6.95 -10.92 5.57
CA ASP A 217 -6.13 -11.73 4.66
C ASP A 217 -5.29 -10.82 3.75
N TRP A 218 -5.91 -9.76 3.20
CA TRP A 218 -5.21 -8.77 2.36
C TRP A 218 -4.04 -8.10 3.09
N LEU A 219 -4.31 -7.53 4.28
CA LEU A 219 -3.31 -6.79 5.07
C LEU A 219 -2.17 -7.67 5.60
N GLN A 220 -2.44 -8.95 5.89
CA GLN A 220 -1.46 -9.84 6.52
C GLN A 220 -0.62 -10.62 5.51
N ASP A 221 -1.22 -11.04 4.40
CA ASP A 221 -0.63 -12.07 3.53
C ASP A 221 -0.41 -11.61 2.09
N ALA A 222 -1.18 -10.63 1.59
CA ALA A 222 -1.18 -10.29 0.17
C ALA A 222 -0.52 -8.96 -0.18
N VAL A 223 -0.25 -8.08 0.79
CA VAL A 223 0.23 -6.71 0.53
C VAL A 223 1.76 -6.60 0.65
N PRO A 224 2.49 -6.24 -0.43
CA PRO A 224 3.93 -5.94 -0.38
C PRO A 224 4.22 -4.51 0.10
N LEU A 225 3.56 -4.10 1.20
CA LEU A 225 3.80 -2.83 1.89
C LEU A 225 3.80 -3.03 3.40
N ARG A 226 4.70 -2.32 4.08
CA ARG A 226 4.80 -2.37 5.54
C ARG A 226 3.74 -1.45 6.17
N ILE A 227 2.57 -1.97 6.51
CA ILE A 227 1.64 -1.21 7.37
C ILE A 227 2.25 -1.13 8.77
N LYS A 228 2.63 0.06 9.24
CA LYS A 228 3.31 0.20 10.53
C LYS A 228 2.31 0.32 11.66
N ASN A 229 1.28 1.14 11.48
CA ASN A 229 0.23 1.37 12.48
C ASN A 229 -1.14 1.46 11.81
N ILE A 230 -2.17 1.05 12.52
CA ILE A 230 -3.57 1.32 12.19
C ILE A 230 -4.20 2.10 13.34
N HIS A 231 -4.48 3.38 13.11
CA HIS A 231 -5.14 4.22 14.10
C HIS A 231 -6.64 4.23 13.87
N ILE A 232 -7.42 4.04 14.93
CA ILE A 232 -8.87 4.18 14.92
C ILE A 232 -9.19 5.33 15.85
N VAL A 233 -9.75 6.40 15.29
CA VAL A 233 -10.04 7.65 16.02
C VAL A 233 -11.54 7.93 16.00
N ASN A 234 -11.99 8.71 16.99
CA ASN A 234 -13.40 9.11 17.13
C ASN A 234 -14.40 7.94 17.11
N GLN A 235 -14.03 6.78 17.65
CA GLN A 235 -14.89 5.59 17.61
C GLN A 235 -16.09 5.69 18.58
N PRO A 236 -17.34 5.58 18.10
CA PRO A 236 -18.51 5.45 18.96
C PRO A 236 -18.64 4.03 19.51
N TYR A 237 -19.47 3.81 20.54
CA TYR A 237 -19.70 2.48 21.14
C TYR A 237 -20.07 1.39 20.13
N VAL A 238 -20.81 1.75 19.08
CA VAL A 238 -21.23 0.80 18.03
C VAL A 238 -20.04 0.23 17.24
N PHE A 239 -18.87 0.89 17.25
CA PHE A 239 -17.65 0.37 16.64
C PHE A 239 -17.21 -0.98 17.23
N ASN A 240 -17.53 -1.27 18.49
CA ASN A 240 -17.21 -2.56 19.11
C ASN A 240 -17.80 -3.75 18.33
N MET A 241 -18.96 -3.56 17.68
CA MET A 241 -19.55 -4.57 16.80
C MET A 241 -18.68 -4.82 15.56
N VAL A 242 -18.17 -3.76 14.95
CA VAL A 242 -17.25 -3.86 13.80
C VAL A 242 -15.97 -4.55 14.24
N PHE A 243 -15.33 -4.10 15.33
CA PHE A 243 -14.08 -4.68 15.81
C PHE A 243 -14.22 -6.18 16.15
N ALA A 244 -15.35 -6.60 16.71
CA ALA A 244 -15.64 -8.00 17.00
C ALA A 244 -15.64 -8.89 15.74
N LEU A 245 -15.96 -8.35 14.56
CA LEU A 245 -15.88 -9.08 13.28
C LEU A 245 -14.44 -9.30 12.82
N PHE A 246 -13.53 -8.34 13.08
CA PHE A 246 -12.14 -8.42 12.66
C PHE A 246 -11.28 -9.23 13.62
N LYS A 247 -11.52 -9.08 14.93
CA LYS A 247 -10.70 -9.64 16.03
C LYS A 247 -10.35 -11.14 15.87
N PRO A 248 -11.25 -12.04 15.43
CA PRO A 248 -10.94 -13.47 15.28
C PRO A 248 -9.87 -13.76 14.22
N PHE A 249 -9.73 -12.90 13.21
CA PHE A 249 -8.81 -13.12 12.08
C PHE A 249 -7.42 -12.49 12.29
N LEU A 250 -7.29 -11.59 13.27
CA LEU A 250 -6.04 -10.85 13.51
C LEU A 250 -4.95 -11.75 14.15
N ARG A 251 -3.80 -11.85 13.48
CA ARG A 251 -2.58 -12.49 14.02
C ARG A 251 -1.83 -11.50 14.93
N ALA A 252 -0.96 -12.01 15.79
CA ALA A 252 -0.22 -11.21 16.79
C ALA A 252 0.43 -9.95 16.18
N LYS A 253 1.14 -10.11 15.06
CA LYS A 253 1.80 -9.01 14.34
C LYS A 253 0.85 -7.87 13.95
N LEU A 254 -0.40 -8.15 13.58
CA LEU A 254 -1.37 -7.12 13.23
C LEU A 254 -2.12 -6.59 14.46
N LYS A 255 -2.28 -7.40 15.52
CA LYS A 255 -2.84 -6.96 16.80
C LYS A 255 -1.95 -5.95 17.53
N GLU A 256 -0.64 -6.02 17.31
CA GLU A 256 0.36 -5.11 17.88
C GLU A 256 0.50 -3.78 17.11
N ARG A 257 -0.20 -3.61 15.98
CA ARG A 257 -0.15 -2.43 15.11
C ARG A 257 -1.38 -1.55 15.26
#